data_AF-A0A024QH56-F1
#
_entry.id   AF-A0A024QH56-F1
#
_cell.length_a   1.000
_cell.length_b   1.000
_cell.length_c   1.000
_cell.angle_alpha   90.00
_cell.angle_beta   90.00
_cell.angle_gamma   90.00
#
_symmetry.space_group_name_H-M   'P 1'
#
loop_
_entity.id
_entity.type
_entity.pdbx_description
1 polymer ?
#
loop_
_entity_poly.entity_id
_entity_poly.type
_entity_poly.pdbx_seq_one_letter_code
_entity_poly.pdbx_strand_id
1 'polypeptide(L)'
;MVIKPIPKNLLVHSIKYQPLIGNDGWNNEYGEEIIINHVRVVPITSMNRSSNSEGEQANHTVIIDRVNSSYFPDDAKAGDRISFRGTGREATLVKYPSALDAEPHHLEVEVI
;
A
#
# COMPACT_ATOMS: atom_id res chain seq x y z
N MET A 1 2.06 0.41 27.88
CA MET A 1 0.92 1.05 27.18
C MET A 1 0.79 0.32 25.85
N VAL A 2 -0.32 -0.36 25.58
CA VAL A 2 -0.53 -1.06 24.31
C VAL A 2 -1.24 -0.11 23.37
N ILE A 3 -0.65 0.20 22.22
CA ILE A 3 -1.33 0.98 21.19
C ILE A 3 -2.36 0.07 20.54
N LYS A 4 -3.59 0.57 20.43
CA LYS A 4 -4.72 -0.21 19.92
C LYS A 4 -4.62 -0.29 18.39
N PRO A 5 -4.89 -1.48 17.81
CA PRO A 5 -5.05 -1.62 16.36
C PRO A 5 -6.03 -0.61 15.78
N ILE A 6 -5.86 -0.27 14.50
CA ILE A 6 -6.78 0.59 13.77
C ILE A 6 -8.17 -0.05 13.79
N PRO A 7 -9.21 0.63 14.31
CA PRO A 7 -10.55 0.09 14.37
C PRO A 7 -11.06 -0.41 13.00
N LYS A 8 -11.65 -1.61 12.94
CA LYS A 8 -12.15 -2.24 11.70
C LYS A 8 -13.12 -1.36 10.92
N ASN A 9 -13.93 -0.54 11.59
CA ASN A 9 -14.86 0.38 10.95
C ASN A 9 -14.17 1.50 10.15
N LEU A 10 -12.88 1.76 10.37
CA LEU A 10 -12.08 2.69 9.57
C LEU A 10 -11.40 2.02 8.36
N LEU A 11 -11.38 0.69 8.34
CA LEU A 11 -10.73 -0.15 7.34
C LEU A 11 -11.80 -0.70 6.38
N VAL A 12 -12.42 0.19 5.61
CA VAL A 12 -13.64 -0.12 4.83
C VAL A 12 -13.38 -0.70 3.43
N HIS A 13 -12.13 -0.82 3.01
CA HIS A 13 -11.76 -1.17 1.65
C HIS A 13 -11.20 -2.59 1.55
N SER A 14 -11.13 -3.10 0.32
CA SER A 14 -10.46 -4.33 -0.07
C SER A 14 -9.58 -4.05 -1.29
N ILE A 15 -8.39 -4.64 -1.31
CA ILE A 15 -7.41 -4.51 -2.40
C ILE A 15 -6.90 -5.89 -2.82
N LYS A 16 -6.31 -5.94 -4.02
CA LYS A 16 -5.49 -7.05 -4.46
C LYS A 16 -4.03 -6.64 -4.36
N TYR A 17 -3.22 -7.46 -3.72
CA TYR A 17 -1.78 -7.28 -3.56
C TYR A 17 -1.06 -8.37 -4.35
N GLN A 18 0.00 -8.00 -5.07
CA GLN A 18 0.89 -8.92 -5.74
C GLN A 18 2.34 -8.51 -5.47
N PRO A 19 3.16 -9.36 -4.85
CA PRO A 19 4.55 -9.06 -4.62
C PRO A 19 5.32 -9.08 -5.95
N LEU A 20 6.24 -8.14 -6.15
CA LEU A 20 7.21 -8.20 -7.24
C LEU A 20 8.21 -9.32 -6.96
N ILE A 21 8.29 -10.32 -7.85
CA ILE A 21 9.18 -11.47 -7.73
C ILE A 21 10.39 -11.39 -8.66
N GLY A 22 10.29 -10.62 -9.75
CA GLY A 22 11.37 -10.43 -10.70
C GLY A 22 11.18 -9.19 -11.55
N ASN A 23 12.28 -8.61 -12.00
CA ASN A 23 12.29 -7.54 -12.99
C ASN A 23 13.48 -7.79 -13.93
N ASP A 24 13.20 -8.08 -15.20
CA ASP A 24 14.21 -8.37 -16.22
C ASP A 24 14.61 -7.11 -17.04
N GLY A 25 14.17 -5.92 -16.59
CA GLY A 25 14.39 -4.62 -17.23
C GLY A 25 13.34 -4.25 -18.26
N TRP A 26 12.54 -5.21 -18.74
CA TRP A 26 11.47 -4.97 -19.72
C TRP A 26 10.10 -5.36 -19.18
N ASN A 27 10.04 -6.38 -18.33
CA ASN A 27 8.84 -6.92 -17.73
C ASN A 27 9.03 -7.13 -16.22
N ASN A 28 8.00 -6.75 -15.48
CA ASN A 28 7.86 -7.10 -14.08
C ASN A 28 7.12 -8.42 -13.97
N GLU A 29 7.69 -9.35 -13.22
CA GLU A 29 7.06 -10.59 -12.84
C GLU A 29 6.46 -10.43 -11.44
N TYR A 30 5.17 -10.75 -11.31
CA TYR A 30 4.43 -10.62 -10.06
C TYR A 30 4.03 -11.99 -9.54
N GLY A 31 4.10 -12.16 -8.22
CA GLY A 31 3.64 -13.37 -7.54
C GLY A 31 2.12 -13.51 -7.51
N GLU A 32 1.66 -14.47 -6.71
CA GLU A 32 0.23 -14.76 -6.54
C GLU A 32 -0.56 -13.54 -6.05
N GLU A 33 -1.79 -13.41 -6.55
CA GLU A 33 -2.70 -12.35 -6.13
C GLU A 33 -3.32 -12.68 -4.78
N ILE A 34 -3.08 -11.81 -3.80
CA ILE A 34 -3.62 -11.91 -2.45
C ILE A 34 -4.65 -10.81 -2.23
N ILE A 35 -5.88 -11.21 -1.88
CA ILE A 35 -6.93 -10.25 -1.53
C ILE A 35 -6.76 -9.84 -0.06
N ILE A 36 -6.49 -8.56 0.16
CA ILE A 36 -6.39 -7.98 1.50
C ILE A 36 -7.68 -7.21 1.80
N ASN A 37 -8.48 -7.76 2.70
CA ASN A 37 -9.69 -7.14 3.22
C ASN A 37 -9.40 -6.32 4.46
N HIS A 38 -10.28 -5.36 4.73
CA HIS A 38 -10.14 -4.40 5.82
C HIS A 38 -8.85 -3.60 5.69
N VAL A 39 -8.75 -2.82 4.63
CA VAL A 39 -7.70 -1.81 4.46
C VAL A 39 -8.32 -0.41 4.37
N ARG A 40 -7.49 0.63 4.46
CA ARG A 40 -7.92 2.00 4.20
C ARG A 40 -7.13 2.59 3.04
N VAL A 41 -7.81 3.01 1.99
CA VAL A 41 -7.20 3.75 0.88
C VAL A 41 -7.48 5.24 1.08
N VAL A 42 -6.43 6.04 1.16
CA VAL A 42 -6.49 7.49 1.31
C VAL A 42 -5.92 8.13 0.04
N PRO A 43 -6.67 8.97 -0.68
CA PRO A 43 -6.10 9.72 -1.79
C PRO A 43 -5.14 10.79 -1.24
N ILE A 44 -3.93 10.84 -1.78
CA ILE A 44 -3.01 11.96 -1.60
C ILE A 44 -3.07 12.82 -2.86
N THR A 45 -3.66 14.00 -2.74
CA THR A 45 -3.46 15.05 -3.75
C THR A 45 -2.14 15.76 -3.46
N SER A 46 -1.03 15.22 -3.95
CA SER A 46 0.25 15.96 -3.96
C SER A 46 0.34 16.74 -5.26
N MET A 47 0.10 18.05 -5.21
CA MET A 47 0.30 18.94 -6.35
C MET A 47 1.82 19.08 -6.61
N ASN A 48 2.37 18.24 -7.50
CA ASN A 48 3.72 18.44 -8.00
C ASN A 48 3.70 19.56 -9.04
N ARG A 49 4.07 20.78 -8.63
CA ARG A 49 4.34 21.89 -9.56
C ARG A 49 5.72 21.69 -10.20
N SER A 50 5.80 20.82 -11.19
CA SER A 50 6.92 20.85 -12.15
C SER A 50 6.61 21.86 -13.25
N SER A 51 7.58 22.70 -13.62
CA SER A 51 7.42 23.77 -14.64
C SER A 51 7.30 23.27 -16.08
N ASN A 52 7.20 21.95 -16.29
CA ASN A 52 6.80 21.35 -17.56
C ASN A 52 5.40 20.77 -17.39
N SER A 53 4.47 21.20 -18.24
CA SER A 53 3.09 20.71 -18.30
C SER A 53 3.01 19.18 -18.29
N GLU A 54 1.91 18.70 -17.69
CA GLU A 54 1.39 17.32 -17.65
C GLU A 54 1.76 16.47 -16.44
N GLY A 55 0.80 16.35 -15.51
CA GLY A 55 0.69 15.21 -14.61
C GLY A 55 0.34 15.56 -13.18
N GLU A 56 -0.94 15.76 -12.86
CA GLU A 56 -1.40 15.45 -11.50
C GLU A 56 -1.24 13.94 -11.30
N GLN A 57 -0.14 13.49 -10.70
CA GLN A 57 0.00 12.08 -10.33
C GLN A 57 -0.90 11.85 -9.10
N ALA A 58 -2.03 11.18 -9.33
CA ALA A 58 -3.01 10.89 -8.29
C ALA A 58 -2.49 9.78 -7.35
N ASN A 59 -1.63 10.19 -6.41
CA ASN A 59 -1.02 9.28 -5.45
C ASN A 59 -2.07 8.81 -4.44
N HIS A 60 -1.99 7.55 -4.01
CA HIS A 60 -2.82 7.06 -2.91
C HIS A 60 -1.95 6.38 -1.87
N THR A 61 -2.34 6.47 -0.61
CA THR A 61 -1.77 5.66 0.47
C THR A 61 -2.73 4.57 0.85
N VAL A 62 -2.26 3.34 0.79
CA VAL A 62 -2.96 2.17 1.32
C VAL A 62 -2.42 1.90 2.72
N ILE A 63 -3.33 1.86 3.69
CA ILE A 63 -3.03 1.52 5.08
C ILE A 63 -3.52 0.11 5.36
N ILE A 64 -2.61 -0.76 5.79
CA ILE A 64 -2.87 -2.16 6.13
C ILE A 64 -2.55 -2.36 7.61
N ASP A 65 -3.54 -2.67 8.43
CA ASP A 65 -3.36 -2.88 9.86
C ASP A 65 -2.85 -4.30 10.15
N ARG A 66 -1.87 -4.47 11.05
CA ARG A 66 -1.29 -5.78 11.35
C ARG A 66 -2.28 -6.78 11.93
N VAL A 67 -3.29 -6.32 12.66
CA VAL A 67 -4.19 -7.19 13.42
C VAL A 67 -5.56 -7.31 12.76
N ASN A 68 -6.09 -6.21 12.23
CA ASN A 68 -7.46 -6.11 11.75
C ASN A 68 -7.60 -6.28 10.24
N SER A 69 -6.53 -6.14 9.46
CA SER A 69 -6.53 -6.53 8.05
C SER A 69 -6.46 -8.05 7.90
N SER A 70 -7.02 -8.60 6.82
CA SER A 70 -7.04 -10.06 6.64
C SER A 70 -5.68 -10.66 6.32
N TYR A 71 -4.72 -9.84 5.90
CA TYR A 71 -3.36 -10.24 5.57
C TYR A 71 -2.43 -9.04 5.75
N PHE A 72 -1.21 -9.31 6.22
CA PHE A 72 -0.18 -8.32 6.44
C PHE A 72 1.09 -8.75 5.70
N PRO A 73 1.50 -8.07 4.62
CA PRO A 73 2.70 -8.40 3.87
C PRO A 73 3.95 -7.88 4.58
N ASP A 74 4.58 -8.71 5.41
CA ASP A 74 5.79 -8.33 6.18
C ASP A 74 7.00 -7.96 5.29
N ASP A 75 6.99 -8.35 4.01
CA ASP A 75 8.07 -8.15 3.04
C ASP A 75 7.68 -7.19 1.88
N ALA A 76 6.60 -6.42 2.05
CA ALA A 76 6.16 -5.43 1.08
C ALA A 76 7.27 -4.41 0.75
N LYS A 77 7.43 -4.10 -0.53
CA LYS A 77 8.49 -3.23 -1.03
C LYS A 77 8.02 -2.38 -2.21
N ALA A 78 8.82 -1.38 -2.55
CA ALA A 78 8.63 -0.62 -3.77
C ALA A 78 8.69 -1.56 -5.00
N GLY A 79 7.83 -1.32 -5.98
CA GLY A 79 7.64 -2.16 -7.17
C GLY A 79 6.53 -3.21 -7.04
N ASP A 80 6.08 -3.53 -5.82
CA ASP A 80 4.92 -4.40 -5.64
C ASP A 80 3.65 -3.78 -6.25
N ARG A 81 2.74 -4.62 -6.71
CA ARG A 81 1.52 -4.16 -7.38
C ARG A 81 0.33 -4.22 -6.45
N ILE A 82 -0.40 -3.11 -6.38
CA ILE A 82 -1.65 -3.01 -5.64
C ILE A 82 -2.77 -2.61 -6.58
N SER A 83 -3.82 -3.42 -6.64
CA SER A 83 -5.02 -3.08 -7.42
C SER A 83 -6.19 -2.73 -6.51
N PHE A 84 -6.76 -1.55 -6.74
CA PHE A 84 -7.94 -1.05 -6.04
C PHE A 84 -8.99 -0.63 -7.05
N ARG A 85 -10.23 -1.14 -6.89
CA ARG A 85 -11.36 -0.86 -7.81
C ARG A 85 -11.07 -1.13 -9.29
N GLY A 86 -10.28 -2.16 -9.57
CA GLY A 86 -9.89 -2.53 -10.94
C GLY A 86 -8.74 -1.73 -11.53
N THR A 87 -8.24 -0.70 -10.83
CA THR A 87 -7.04 0.04 -11.22
C THR A 87 -5.82 -0.53 -10.50
N GLY A 88 -4.89 -1.10 -11.27
CA GLY A 88 -3.59 -1.52 -10.76
C GLY A 88 -2.64 -0.33 -10.67
N ARG A 89 -1.94 -0.22 -9.56
CA ARG A 89 -0.93 0.80 -9.25
C ARG A 89 0.32 0.16 -8.70
N GLU A 90 1.43 0.85 -8.85
CA GLU A 90 2.72 0.39 -8.35
C GLU A 90 3.04 1.04 -7.01
N ALA A 91 3.54 0.25 -6.06
CA ALA A 91 4.05 0.74 -4.79
C ALA A 91 5.35 1.52 -5.01
N THR A 92 5.38 2.79 -4.65
CA THR A 92 6.59 3.63 -4.73
C THR A 92 7.35 3.67 -3.42
N LEU A 93 6.63 3.63 -2.31
CA LEU A 93 7.20 3.69 -0.97
C LEU A 93 6.37 2.85 -0.01
N VAL A 94 7.05 1.99 0.75
CA VAL A 94 6.45 1.18 1.82
C VAL A 94 7.06 1.61 3.14
N LYS A 95 6.21 2.03 4.07
CA LYS A 95 6.60 2.40 5.44
C LYS A 95 6.06 1.35 6.41
N TYR A 96 6.88 1.09 7.42
CA TYR A 96 6.61 0.16 8.52
C TYR A 96 6.56 0.92 9.86
N PRO A 97 5.59 1.85 10.05
CA PRO A 97 5.48 2.59 11.29
C PRO A 97 5.27 1.64 12.46
N SER A 98 6.21 1.68 13.39
CA SER A 98 6.06 1.06 14.70
C SER A 98 5.48 2.05 15.69
N ALA A 99 4.90 1.53 16.77
CA ALA A 99 4.16 2.35 17.72
C ALA A 99 4.98 2.54 19.00
N LEU A 100 5.04 1.53 19.86
CA LEU A 100 5.87 1.53 21.09
C LEU A 100 6.77 0.28 21.18
N ASP A 101 6.55 -0.68 20.30
CA ASP A 101 7.30 -1.91 20.10
C ASP A 101 8.16 -1.83 18.83
N ALA A 102 9.03 -2.82 18.63
CA ALA A 102 9.85 -2.94 17.42
C ALA A 102 9.03 -3.46 16.22
N GLU A 103 7.87 -4.05 16.47
CA GLU A 103 7.00 -4.59 15.43
C GLU A 103 6.20 -3.47 14.74
N PRO A 104 6.02 -3.53 13.41
CA PRO A 104 5.18 -2.57 12.71
C PRO A 104 3.72 -2.66 13.19
N HIS A 105 3.08 -1.53 13.46
CA HIS A 105 1.66 -1.51 13.86
C HIS A 105 0.72 -1.58 12.65
N HIS A 106 1.12 -0.92 11.56
CA HIS A 106 0.46 -0.95 10.26
C HIS A 106 1.49 -0.74 9.16
N LEU A 107 1.12 -1.01 7.91
CA LEU A 107 1.87 -0.59 6.73
C LEU A 107 1.22 0.64 6.14
N GLU A 108 2.06 1.52 5.59
CA GLU A 108 1.62 2.57 4.69
C GLU A 108 2.30 2.38 3.35
N VAL A 109 1.51 2.08 2.32
CA VAL A 109 2.01 1.87 0.95
C VAL A 109 1.54 3.02 0.08
N GLU A 110 2.48 3.84 -0.37
CA GLU A 110 2.24 4.88 -1.36
C GLU A 110 2.23 4.25 -2.76
N VAL A 111 1.20 4.54 -3.55
CA VAL A 111 1.00 3.96 -4.87
C VAL A 111 0.72 5.03 -5.93
N ILE A 112 1.20 4.79 -7.16
CA ILE A 112 1.02 5.65 -8.35
C ILE A 112 0.37 4.90 -9.50
#